data_AF-A0A0J5H0G8-F1
#
_entry.id   AF-A0A0J5H0G8-F1
#
_cell.length_a   1.000
_cell.length_b   1.000
_cell.length_c   1.000
_cell.angle_alpha   90.00
_cell.angle_beta   90.00
_cell.angle_gamma   90.00
#
_symmetry.space_group_name_H-M   'P 1'
#
loop_
_entity.id
_entity.type
_entity.pdbx_description
1 polymer ?
#
loop_
_entity_poly.entity_id
_entity_poly.type
_entity_poly.pdbx_seq_one_letter_code
_entity_poly.pdbx_strand_id
1 'polypeptide(L)'
;MIIDEIINDDEAIITTTLDSEELFAKSELIINLETSEIVIENLIEDSESDIVEENQYDVYFLTIEGENFRAVFIDKQTGEEIYVNSEEVQASVAPLVVVLATIARYGITRAITKHGATRVAQATVSNAAKTKLPTDTAARELAKELGYKPTNYMSQGAKIFEREAKDAVKGPKFIVRDNTSHIGGVWKGGSATDKLGPNTRSGTYDAVLKRIGD
;
A
#
# COMPACT_ATOMS: atom_id res chain seq x y z
N MET A 1 -13.26 21.18 -3.24
CA MET A 1 -13.31 19.79 -2.75
C MET A 1 -14.52 19.64 -1.85
N ILE A 2 -15.46 18.78 -2.26
CA ILE A 2 -16.67 18.41 -1.51
C ILE A 2 -16.47 17.00 -0.99
N ILE A 3 -16.99 16.72 0.21
CA ILE A 3 -16.77 15.45 0.87
C ILE A 3 -18.06 15.00 1.55
N ASP A 4 -18.51 13.82 1.16
CA ASP A 4 -19.66 13.14 1.72
C ASP A 4 -19.22 11.83 2.37
N GLU A 5 -19.92 11.44 3.43
CA GLU A 5 -19.61 10.24 4.18
C GLU A 5 -20.88 9.43 4.48
N ILE A 6 -20.79 8.12 4.24
CA ILE A 6 -21.76 7.14 4.71
C ILE A 6 -20.98 6.22 5.63
N ILE A 7 -21.31 6.27 6.93
CA ILE A 7 -20.59 5.50 7.94
C ILE A 7 -21.56 4.71 8.81
N ASN A 8 -21.34 3.42 8.86
CA ASN A 8 -22.06 2.40 9.60
C ASN A 8 -21.06 1.57 10.42
N ASP A 9 -21.53 0.64 11.25
CA ASP A 9 -20.66 0.03 12.27
C ASP A 9 -19.44 -0.70 11.68
N ASP A 10 -19.58 -1.32 10.52
CA ASP A 10 -18.56 -2.17 9.90
C ASP A 10 -18.04 -1.68 8.56
N GLU A 11 -18.56 -0.55 8.07
CA GLU A 11 -18.20 0.01 6.78
C GLU A 11 -18.09 1.54 6.87
N ALA A 12 -17.11 2.09 6.17
CA ALA A 12 -16.98 3.52 5.97
C ALA A 12 -16.81 3.78 4.48
N ILE A 13 -17.74 4.55 3.91
CA ILE A 13 -17.69 5.05 2.54
C ILE A 13 -17.43 6.54 2.61
N ILE A 14 -16.30 6.96 2.05
CA ILE A 14 -15.89 8.36 1.98
C ILE A 14 -15.86 8.76 0.52
N THR A 15 -16.81 9.61 0.12
CA THR A 15 -16.87 10.18 -1.22
C THR A 15 -16.16 11.53 -1.21
N THR A 16 -15.15 11.67 -2.06
CA THR A 16 -14.41 12.92 -2.28
C THR A 16 -14.66 13.38 -3.71
N THR A 17 -15.08 14.63 -3.88
CA THR A 17 -15.25 15.26 -5.18
C THR A 17 -14.32 16.46 -5.30
N LEU A 18 -13.41 16.41 -6.27
CA LEU A 18 -12.61 17.52 -6.74
C LEU A 18 -13.24 18.02 -8.04
N ASP A 19 -13.58 19.30 -8.06
CA ASP A 19 -14.17 19.97 -9.22
C ASP A 19 -13.38 21.27 -9.41
N SER A 20 -12.69 21.37 -10.52
CA SER A 20 -11.82 22.48 -10.91
C SER A 20 -11.95 22.73 -12.41
N GLU A 21 -11.48 23.88 -12.88
CA GLU A 21 -11.57 24.21 -14.32
C GLU A 21 -10.84 23.20 -15.21
N GLU A 22 -9.78 22.56 -14.71
CA GLU A 22 -8.92 21.64 -15.46
C GLU A 22 -9.28 20.16 -15.25
N LEU A 23 -9.84 19.81 -14.09
CA LEU A 23 -10.01 18.43 -13.63
C LEU A 23 -11.27 18.26 -12.81
N PHE A 24 -12.07 17.28 -13.18
CA PHE A 24 -13.10 16.71 -12.33
C PHE A 24 -12.65 15.30 -11.87
N ALA A 25 -12.73 15.05 -10.57
CA ALA A 25 -12.48 13.73 -10.01
C ALA A 25 -13.48 13.45 -8.90
N LYS A 26 -14.27 12.38 -9.06
CA LYS A 26 -15.12 11.84 -8.01
C LYS A 26 -14.58 10.48 -7.60
N SER A 27 -14.38 10.31 -6.29
CA SER A 27 -13.75 9.11 -5.76
C SER A 27 -14.42 8.63 -4.50
N GLU A 28 -14.60 7.32 -4.38
CA GLU A 28 -15.21 6.68 -3.22
C GLU A 28 -14.21 5.72 -2.60
N LEU A 29 -13.74 6.03 -1.39
CA LEU A 29 -12.97 5.11 -0.56
C LEU A 29 -13.94 4.30 0.29
N ILE A 30 -13.93 2.98 0.09
CA ILE A 30 -14.75 2.03 0.82
C ILE A 30 -13.81 1.23 1.74
N ILE A 31 -14.02 1.32 3.05
CA ILE A 31 -13.28 0.56 4.06
C ILE A 31 -14.27 -0.38 4.73
N ASN A 32 -14.14 -1.67 4.47
CA ASN A 32 -14.86 -2.70 5.21
C ASN A 32 -14.02 -3.14 6.41
N LEU A 33 -14.44 -2.78 7.62
CA LEU A 33 -13.73 -3.06 8.87
C LEU A 33 -13.88 -4.52 9.32
N GLU A 34 -14.88 -5.24 8.81
CA GLU A 34 -15.10 -6.66 9.10
C GLU A 34 -14.18 -7.54 8.23
N THR A 35 -14.23 -7.35 6.91
CA THR A 35 -13.41 -8.09 5.97
C THR A 35 -11.99 -7.54 5.85
N SER A 36 -11.75 -6.31 6.35
CA SER A 36 -10.50 -5.56 6.11
C SER A 36 -10.25 -5.25 4.63
N GLU A 37 -11.27 -5.35 3.78
CA GLU A 37 -11.13 -4.96 2.37
C GLU A 37 -11.21 -3.44 2.25
N ILE A 38 -10.35 -2.89 1.41
CA ILE A 38 -10.31 -1.46 1.15
C ILE A 38 -10.28 -1.29 -0.36
N VAL A 39 -11.24 -0.55 -0.89
CA VAL A 39 -11.41 -0.32 -2.32
C VAL A 39 -11.51 1.18 -2.56
N ILE A 40 -10.92 1.64 -3.66
CA ILE A 40 -11.21 2.96 -4.21
C ILE A 40 -11.85 2.81 -5.56
N GLU A 41 -12.98 3.47 -5.74
CA GLU A 41 -13.62 3.66 -7.04
C GLU A 41 -13.39 5.12 -7.47
N ASN A 42 -12.84 5.33 -8.66
CA ASN A 42 -12.54 6.65 -9.19
C ASN A 42 -13.25 6.86 -10.52
N LEU A 43 -13.77 8.06 -10.67
CA LEU A 43 -14.19 8.67 -11.93
C LEU A 43 -13.35 9.93 -12.09
N ILE A 44 -12.48 9.97 -13.11
CA ILE A 44 -11.65 11.13 -13.42
C ILE A 44 -12.01 11.60 -14.83
N GLU A 45 -12.32 12.88 -14.96
CA GLU A 45 -12.60 13.54 -16.23
C GLU A 45 -11.62 14.70 -16.38
N ASP A 46 -10.77 14.61 -17.40
CA ASP A 46 -9.89 15.69 -17.80
C ASP A 46 -10.64 16.61 -18.78
N SER A 47 -10.79 17.87 -18.37
CA SER A 47 -11.56 18.88 -19.11
C SER A 47 -10.97 19.21 -20.49
N GLU A 48 -9.68 18.94 -20.71
CA GLU A 48 -9.01 19.24 -21.99
C GLU A 48 -9.02 18.08 -22.98
N SER A 49 -9.17 16.83 -22.51
CA SER A 49 -8.98 15.64 -23.35
C SER A 49 -10.27 14.88 -23.71
N ASP A 50 -11.44 15.26 -23.17
CA ASP A 50 -12.71 14.51 -23.29
C ASP A 50 -12.58 13.04 -22.82
N ILE A 51 -11.52 12.70 -22.08
CA ILE A 51 -11.25 11.36 -21.56
C ILE A 51 -11.90 11.23 -20.18
N VAL A 52 -12.70 10.18 -20.04
CA VAL A 52 -13.28 9.73 -18.77
C VAL A 52 -12.61 8.42 -18.38
N GLU A 53 -11.90 8.43 -17.25
CA GLU A 53 -11.29 7.25 -16.66
C GLU A 53 -12.11 6.76 -15.47
N GLU A 54 -12.64 5.54 -15.58
CA GLU A 54 -13.30 4.82 -14.50
C GLU A 54 -12.39 3.68 -14.03
N ASN A 55 -11.77 3.86 -12.88
CA ASN A 55 -10.81 2.91 -12.34
C ASN A 55 -11.24 2.43 -10.96
N GLN A 56 -11.03 1.15 -10.69
CA GLN A 56 -11.24 0.58 -9.36
C GLN A 56 -9.93 -0.01 -8.85
N TYR A 57 -9.59 0.28 -7.60
CA TYR A 57 -8.34 -0.16 -6.99
C TYR A 57 -8.62 -0.95 -5.72
N ASP A 58 -7.99 -2.12 -5.59
CA ASP A 58 -7.78 -2.71 -4.26
C ASP A 58 -6.63 -1.95 -3.59
N VAL A 59 -6.84 -1.49 -2.36
CA VAL A 59 -5.87 -0.65 -1.64
C VAL A 59 -5.29 -1.38 -0.46
N TYR A 60 -3.96 -1.35 -0.37
CA TYR A 60 -3.20 -1.99 0.69
C TYR A 60 -2.31 -1.00 1.42
N PHE A 61 -2.74 -0.60 2.62
CA PHE A 61 -1.96 0.29 3.48
C PHE A 61 -0.83 -0.46 4.17
N LEU A 62 0.38 -0.25 3.67
CA LEU A 62 1.61 -0.82 4.20
C LEU A 62 2.00 -0.17 5.53
N THR A 63 1.85 1.15 5.64
CA THR A 63 2.12 1.93 6.85
C THR A 63 1.13 3.08 6.97
N ILE A 64 0.77 3.44 8.19
CA ILE A 64 0.00 4.65 8.50
C ILE A 64 0.63 5.30 9.74
N GLU A 65 1.04 6.55 9.59
CA GLU A 65 1.67 7.37 10.64
C GLU A 65 0.94 8.72 10.69
N GLY A 66 -0.09 8.81 11.54
CA GLY A 66 -0.99 9.96 11.54
C GLY A 66 -1.80 10.03 10.26
N GLU A 67 -1.61 11.09 9.47
CA GLU A 67 -2.24 11.29 8.14
C GLU A 67 -1.33 10.85 6.98
N ASN A 68 -0.08 10.47 7.29
CA ASN A 68 0.86 9.96 6.31
C ASN A 68 0.71 8.45 6.18
N PHE A 69 0.94 7.94 4.98
CA PHE A 69 0.82 6.52 4.70
C PHE A 69 1.70 6.11 3.52
N ARG A 70 1.96 4.80 3.47
CA ARG A 70 2.45 4.10 2.30
C ARG A 70 1.42 3.09 1.90
N ALA A 71 1.06 3.04 0.63
CA ALA A 71 0.09 2.09 0.14
C ALA A 71 0.39 1.61 -1.27
N VAL A 72 -0.10 0.42 -1.59
CA VAL A 72 -0.14 -0.12 -2.95
C VAL A 72 -1.60 -0.10 -3.40
N PHE A 73 -1.85 0.48 -4.56
CA PHE A 73 -3.13 0.49 -5.24
C PHE A 73 -3.00 -0.47 -6.41
N ILE A 74 -3.88 -1.46 -6.49
CA ILE A 74 -3.88 -2.45 -7.57
C ILE A 74 -5.14 -2.21 -8.39
N ASP A 75 -4.96 -1.76 -9.63
CA ASP A 75 -6.06 -1.60 -10.56
C ASP A 75 -6.73 -2.96 -10.82
N LYS A 76 -8.03 -3.05 -10.59
CA LYS A 76 -8.78 -4.32 -10.63
C LYS A 76 -9.04 -4.81 -12.05
N GLN A 77 -8.92 -3.94 -13.05
CA GLN A 77 -9.14 -4.29 -14.45
C GLN A 77 -7.84 -4.80 -15.09
N THR A 78 -6.75 -4.09 -14.87
CA THR A 78 -5.45 -4.31 -15.54
C THR A 78 -4.48 -5.10 -14.67
N GLY A 79 -4.65 -5.05 -13.34
CA GLY A 79 -3.68 -5.55 -12.36
C GLY A 79 -2.47 -4.64 -12.19
N GLU A 80 -2.47 -3.43 -12.77
CA GLU A 80 -1.40 -2.45 -12.62
C GLU A 80 -1.27 -1.98 -11.17
N GLU A 81 -0.02 -1.78 -10.72
CA GLU A 81 0.28 -1.38 -9.35
C GLU A 81 0.80 0.04 -9.28
N ILE A 82 0.22 0.83 -8.39
CA ILE A 82 0.67 2.17 -8.07
C ILE A 82 1.09 2.19 -6.61
N TYR A 83 2.39 2.36 -6.37
CA TYR A 83 2.92 2.60 -5.04
C TYR A 83 2.82 4.10 -4.71
N VAL A 84 2.22 4.42 -3.57
CA VAL A 84 2.04 5.80 -3.11
C VAL A 84 2.69 5.96 -1.74
N ASN A 85 3.63 6.89 -1.67
CA ASN A 85 4.12 7.46 -0.43
C ASN A 85 3.54 8.87 -0.30
N SER A 86 2.62 9.08 0.66
CA SER A 86 1.88 10.33 0.75
C SER A 86 2.73 11.52 1.22
N GLU A 87 3.92 11.28 1.78
CA GLU A 87 4.88 12.34 2.14
C GLU A 87 5.60 12.91 0.91
N GLU A 88 5.81 12.08 -0.12
CA GLU A 88 6.50 12.47 -1.35
C GLU A 88 5.53 12.88 -2.47
N VAL A 89 4.23 12.61 -2.30
CA VAL A 89 3.23 12.79 -3.36
C VAL A 89 3.11 14.22 -3.86
N GLN A 90 3.41 15.22 -3.02
CA GLN A 90 3.39 16.63 -3.43
C GLN A 90 4.42 16.94 -4.53
N ALA A 91 5.45 16.11 -4.68
CA ALA A 91 6.45 16.22 -5.74
C ALA A 91 6.12 15.34 -6.97
N SER A 92 5.00 14.60 -6.95
CA SER A 92 4.59 13.77 -8.08
C SER A 92 4.17 14.64 -9.27
N VAL A 93 4.63 14.25 -10.45
CA VAL A 93 4.19 14.84 -11.73
C VAL A 93 3.01 14.10 -12.35
N ALA A 94 2.58 12.98 -11.76
CA ALA A 94 1.45 12.18 -12.24
C ALA A 94 0.15 12.60 -11.51
N PRO A 95 -0.83 13.22 -12.19
CA PRO A 95 -2.07 13.70 -11.57
C PRO A 95 -2.84 12.60 -10.83
N LEU A 96 -2.96 11.42 -11.43
CA LEU A 96 -3.64 10.26 -10.83
C LEU A 96 -3.05 9.89 -9.45
N VAL A 97 -1.72 9.91 -9.32
CA VAL A 97 -1.04 9.60 -8.05
C VAL A 97 -1.38 10.63 -6.97
N VAL A 98 -1.45 11.92 -7.34
CA VAL A 98 -1.84 13.00 -6.42
C VAL A 98 -3.29 12.85 -5.97
N VAL A 99 -4.19 12.55 -6.91
CA VAL A 99 -5.61 12.31 -6.65
C VAL A 99 -5.77 11.14 -5.68
N LEU A 100 -5.23 9.95 -6.03
CA LEU A 100 -5.27 8.74 -5.19
C LEU A 100 -4.75 9.00 -3.77
N ALA A 101 -3.60 9.68 -3.66
CA ALA A 101 -3.01 9.96 -2.36
C ALA A 101 -3.89 10.88 -1.49
N THR A 102 -4.52 11.88 -2.12
CA THR A 102 -5.36 12.87 -1.45
C THR A 102 -6.62 12.23 -0.90
N ILE A 103 -7.28 11.39 -1.71
CA ILE A 103 -8.50 10.66 -1.32
C ILE A 103 -8.19 9.68 -0.20
N ALA A 104 -7.15 8.86 -0.36
CA ALA A 104 -6.76 7.89 0.65
C ALA A 104 -6.37 8.57 1.98
N ARG A 105 -5.63 9.69 1.95
CA ARG A 105 -5.29 10.47 3.14
C ARG A 105 -6.55 10.90 3.87
N TYR A 106 -7.45 11.56 3.16
CA TYR A 106 -8.65 12.11 3.75
C TYR A 106 -9.57 11.01 4.30
N GLY A 107 -9.78 9.96 3.53
CA GLY A 107 -10.63 8.84 3.93
C GLY A 107 -10.11 8.08 5.14
N ILE A 108 -8.79 7.83 5.24
CA ILE A 108 -8.18 7.25 6.46
C ILE A 108 -8.39 8.17 7.66
N THR A 109 -8.09 9.47 7.54
CA THR A 109 -8.23 10.42 8.66
C THR A 109 -9.66 10.44 9.20
N ARG A 110 -10.66 10.38 8.30
CA ARG A 110 -12.07 10.31 8.70
C ARG A 110 -12.44 8.98 9.34
N ALA A 111 -12.01 7.86 8.75
CA ALA A 111 -12.23 6.54 9.34
C ALA A 111 -11.63 6.45 10.75
N ILE A 112 -10.41 6.97 10.97
CA ILE A 112 -9.75 7.02 12.28
C ILE A 112 -10.55 7.87 13.25
N THR A 113 -11.02 9.04 12.83
CA THR A 113 -11.81 9.95 13.68
C THR A 113 -13.09 9.28 14.16
N LYS A 114 -13.73 8.47 13.32
CA LYS A 114 -15.04 7.87 13.60
C LYS A 114 -14.97 6.52 14.32
N HIS A 115 -14.11 5.61 13.86
CA HIS A 115 -14.02 4.24 14.38
C HIS A 115 -12.89 4.02 15.39
N GLY A 116 -12.05 5.05 15.58
CA GLY A 116 -10.88 5.01 16.44
C GLY A 116 -9.66 4.40 15.74
N ALA A 117 -8.50 4.95 16.06
CA ALA A 117 -7.21 4.58 15.47
C ALA A 117 -6.92 3.08 15.58
N THR A 118 -7.26 2.43 16.71
CA THR A 118 -6.98 1.00 16.92
C THR A 118 -7.71 0.11 15.93
N ARG A 119 -9.00 0.37 15.67
CA ARG A 119 -9.82 -0.48 14.80
C ARG A 119 -9.39 -0.33 13.34
N VAL A 120 -9.15 0.91 12.90
CA VAL A 120 -8.63 1.19 11.55
C VAL A 120 -7.22 0.64 11.38
N ALA A 121 -6.34 0.77 12.39
CA ALA A 121 -5.01 0.15 12.37
C ALA A 121 -5.10 -1.38 12.25
N GLN A 122 -6.05 -2.02 12.94
CA GLN A 122 -6.24 -3.46 12.83
C GLN A 122 -6.74 -3.87 11.44
N ALA A 123 -7.70 -3.15 10.87
CA ALA A 123 -8.19 -3.40 9.51
C ALA A 123 -7.08 -3.20 8.48
N THR A 124 -6.31 -2.12 8.59
CA THR A 124 -5.21 -1.81 7.66
C THR A 124 -4.04 -2.78 7.80
N VAL A 125 -3.69 -3.25 9.01
CA VAL A 125 -2.70 -4.32 9.21
C VAL A 125 -3.20 -5.66 8.65
N SER A 126 -4.47 -5.99 8.84
CA SER A 126 -5.05 -7.23 8.31
C SER A 126 -5.14 -7.20 6.79
N ASN A 127 -5.49 -6.04 6.23
CA ASN A 127 -5.42 -5.74 4.80
C ASN A 127 -3.96 -5.87 4.31
N ALA A 128 -3.00 -5.25 5.00
CA ALA A 128 -1.58 -5.31 4.70
C ALA A 128 -1.02 -6.75 4.73
N ALA A 129 -1.54 -7.61 5.61
CA ALA A 129 -1.16 -9.01 5.68
C ALA A 129 -1.77 -9.85 4.54
N LYS A 130 -2.92 -9.43 4.00
CA LYS A 130 -3.48 -9.96 2.75
C LYS A 130 -2.69 -9.51 1.53
N THR A 131 -1.92 -8.41 1.62
CA THR A 131 -0.98 -8.00 0.57
C THR A 131 0.11 -9.04 0.39
N LYS A 132 -0.13 -9.95 -0.54
CA LYS A 132 0.96 -10.38 -1.39
C LYS A 132 1.36 -9.13 -2.16
N LEU A 133 2.59 -8.62 -1.99
CA LEU A 133 3.12 -7.68 -2.98
C LEU A 133 3.03 -8.41 -4.33
N PRO A 134 2.11 -8.02 -5.24
CA PRO A 134 1.75 -8.89 -6.35
C PRO A 134 2.91 -8.99 -7.35
N THR A 135 3.63 -7.88 -7.54
CA THR A 135 4.79 -7.77 -8.43
C THR A 135 6.10 -7.45 -7.69
N ASP A 136 7.20 -7.57 -8.45
CA ASP A 136 8.53 -7.14 -8.01
C ASP A 136 8.70 -5.59 -8.06
N THR A 137 7.76 -4.84 -8.66
CA THR A 137 7.82 -3.38 -8.77
C THR A 137 7.51 -2.72 -7.43
N ALA A 138 6.34 -2.99 -6.84
CA ALA A 138 6.01 -2.46 -5.50
C ALA A 138 7.02 -2.95 -4.44
N ALA A 139 7.50 -4.19 -4.55
CA ALA A 139 8.56 -4.69 -3.70
C ALA A 139 9.85 -3.87 -3.85
N ARG A 140 10.24 -3.51 -5.07
CA ARG A 140 11.45 -2.71 -5.29
C ARG A 140 11.35 -1.32 -4.65
N GLU A 141 10.24 -0.61 -4.83
CA GLU A 141 10.07 0.73 -4.26
C GLU A 141 10.07 0.68 -2.73
N LEU A 142 9.29 -0.24 -2.13
CA LEU A 142 9.27 -0.40 -0.68
C LEU A 142 10.64 -0.83 -0.14
N ALA A 143 11.34 -1.77 -0.79
CA ALA A 143 12.68 -2.19 -0.36
C ALA A 143 13.68 -1.02 -0.39
N LYS A 144 13.60 -0.17 -1.42
CA LYS A 144 14.47 1.01 -1.58
C LYS A 144 14.26 2.00 -0.44
N GLU A 145 13.01 2.31 -0.09
CA GLU A 145 12.71 3.18 1.06
C GLU A 145 13.19 2.61 2.39
N LEU A 146 13.14 1.28 2.54
CA LEU A 146 13.68 0.58 3.71
C LEU A 146 15.21 0.52 3.73
N GLY A 147 15.90 1.10 2.75
CA GLY A 147 17.35 1.11 2.65
C GLY A 147 17.94 -0.20 2.13
N TYR A 148 17.24 -0.88 1.23
CA TYR A 148 17.73 -2.06 0.51
C TYR A 148 17.93 -1.75 -0.97
N LYS A 149 18.89 -2.46 -1.56
CA LYS A 149 19.18 -2.43 -3.00
C LYS A 149 18.89 -3.77 -3.66
N PRO A 150 18.46 -3.78 -4.94
CA PRO A 150 18.25 -5.02 -5.66
C PRO A 150 19.57 -5.78 -5.86
N THR A 151 19.52 -7.11 -5.72
CA THR A 151 20.64 -8.00 -6.05
C THR A 151 20.46 -8.62 -7.44
N ASN A 152 21.34 -9.51 -7.89
CA ASN A 152 21.10 -10.31 -9.11
C ASN A 152 20.43 -11.67 -8.83
N TYR A 153 20.10 -11.95 -7.58
CA TYR A 153 19.54 -13.23 -7.15
C TYR A 153 18.01 -13.19 -7.06
N MET A 154 17.41 -14.37 -7.20
CA MET A 154 15.98 -14.59 -7.10
C MET A 154 15.71 -15.69 -6.08
N SER A 155 14.57 -15.63 -5.40
CA SER A 155 14.02 -16.72 -4.59
C SER A 155 12.56 -16.90 -4.93
N GLN A 156 12.15 -18.13 -5.31
CA GLN A 156 10.76 -18.46 -5.63
C GLN A 156 10.09 -17.49 -6.63
N GLY A 157 10.84 -17.05 -7.64
CA GLY A 157 10.34 -16.14 -8.68
C GLY A 157 10.30 -14.66 -8.28
N ALA A 158 10.79 -14.29 -7.11
CA ALA A 158 10.88 -12.90 -6.65
C ALA A 158 12.31 -12.42 -6.46
N LYS A 159 12.54 -11.14 -6.74
CA LYS A 159 13.83 -10.47 -6.57
C LYS A 159 14.28 -10.43 -5.11
N ILE A 160 15.55 -10.76 -4.86
CA ILE A 160 16.17 -10.58 -3.55
C ILE A 160 16.80 -9.18 -3.46
N PHE A 161 16.58 -8.51 -2.33
CA PHE A 161 17.17 -7.22 -2.00
C PHE A 161 18.14 -7.37 -0.82
N GLU A 162 19.24 -6.61 -0.83
CA GLU A 162 20.26 -6.59 0.24
C GLU A 162 20.24 -5.22 0.91
N ARG A 163 20.32 -5.18 2.25
CA ARG A 163 20.40 -3.91 2.97
C ARG A 163 21.67 -3.14 2.59
N GLU A 164 21.56 -1.83 2.42
CA GLU A 164 22.67 -0.98 2.01
C GLU A 164 23.67 -0.73 3.15
N ALA A 165 23.16 -0.53 4.36
CA ALA A 165 23.98 -0.29 5.54
C ALA A 165 23.46 -1.10 6.75
N LYS A 166 24.36 -1.90 7.34
CA LYS A 166 24.03 -2.81 8.45
C LYS A 166 23.45 -2.08 9.66
N ASP A 167 23.94 -0.88 9.95
CA ASP A 167 23.61 -0.15 11.17
C ASP A 167 22.52 0.92 10.95
N ALA A 168 22.21 1.26 9.68
CA ALA A 168 21.16 2.22 9.35
C ALA A 168 19.77 1.58 9.20
N VAL A 169 19.74 0.30 8.85
CA VAL A 169 18.50 -0.42 8.54
C VAL A 169 18.24 -1.48 9.61
N LYS A 170 17.16 -1.30 10.38
CA LYS A 170 16.67 -2.33 11.30
C LYS A 170 16.03 -3.45 10.46
N GLY A 171 16.68 -4.61 10.40
CA GLY A 171 16.15 -5.75 9.65
C GLY A 171 17.18 -6.83 9.29
N PRO A 172 16.73 -7.89 8.58
CA PRO A 172 17.58 -8.96 8.08
C PRO A 172 18.60 -8.43 7.05
N LYS A 173 19.61 -9.25 6.70
CA LYS A 173 20.60 -8.83 5.68
C LYS A 173 19.99 -8.80 4.28
N PHE A 174 19.16 -9.79 3.99
CA PHE A 174 18.44 -9.94 2.73
C PHE A 174 16.95 -10.04 2.98
N ILE A 175 16.17 -9.48 2.06
CA ILE A 175 14.72 -9.63 2.00
C ILE A 175 14.28 -10.08 0.61
N VAL A 176 13.16 -10.80 0.57
CA VAL A 176 12.39 -11.09 -0.65
C VAL A 176 10.91 -11.02 -0.30
N ARG A 177 10.07 -10.55 -1.23
CA ARG A 177 8.63 -10.47 -0.97
C ARG A 177 8.04 -11.86 -0.60
N ASP A 178 7.12 -11.90 0.36
CA ASP A 178 6.45 -13.13 0.75
C ASP A 178 5.26 -13.45 -0.16
N ASN A 179 5.51 -14.27 -1.19
CA ASN A 179 4.47 -14.67 -2.14
C ASN A 179 3.59 -15.82 -1.64
N THR A 180 3.99 -16.49 -0.56
CA THR A 180 3.33 -17.71 -0.05
C THR A 180 2.40 -17.41 1.12
N SER A 181 2.71 -16.37 1.90
CA SER A 181 1.87 -15.76 2.95
C SER A 181 1.20 -16.76 3.90
N HIS A 182 1.93 -17.81 4.33
CA HIS A 182 1.39 -18.85 5.20
C HIS A 182 0.93 -18.34 6.57
N ILE A 183 1.57 -17.27 7.07
CA ILE A 183 1.27 -16.65 8.37
C ILE A 183 0.97 -15.14 8.25
N GLY A 184 0.74 -14.67 7.01
CA GLY A 184 0.76 -13.24 6.67
C GLY A 184 2.18 -12.69 6.51
N GLY A 185 2.28 -11.44 6.06
CA GLY A 185 3.54 -10.68 5.98
C GLY A 185 3.93 -10.23 4.58
N VAL A 186 4.81 -9.25 4.52
CA VAL A 186 5.28 -8.61 3.27
C VAL A 186 6.64 -9.15 2.85
N TRP A 187 7.50 -9.47 3.81
CA TRP A 187 8.89 -9.86 3.57
C TRP A 187 9.27 -11.19 4.22
N LYS A 188 10.02 -12.01 3.49
CA LYS A 188 10.86 -13.08 4.06
C LYS A 188 12.26 -12.52 4.27
N GLY A 189 12.82 -12.69 5.47
CA GLY A 189 14.16 -12.21 5.81
C GLY A 189 15.18 -13.32 5.94
N GLY A 190 16.44 -13.01 5.64
CA GLY A 190 17.55 -13.98 5.69
C GLY A 190 18.92 -13.36 5.94
N SER A 191 19.86 -14.21 6.36
CA SER A 191 21.28 -13.83 6.52
C SER A 191 22.11 -14.00 5.23
N ALA A 192 21.60 -14.77 4.27
CA ALA A 192 22.18 -14.99 2.94
C ALA A 192 21.07 -15.22 1.90
N THR A 193 21.43 -15.14 0.62
CA THR A 193 20.49 -15.23 -0.52
C THR A 193 19.81 -16.60 -0.63
N ASP A 194 20.42 -17.66 -0.10
CA ASP A 194 19.89 -19.03 0.00
C ASP A 194 19.16 -19.30 1.34
N LYS A 195 19.16 -18.32 2.26
CA LYS A 195 18.54 -18.39 3.59
C LYS A 195 17.22 -17.62 3.64
N LEU A 196 16.38 -17.82 2.63
CA LEU A 196 15.05 -17.19 2.49
C LEU A 196 13.93 -18.22 2.34
N GLY A 197 14.25 -19.52 2.44
CA GLY A 197 13.28 -20.60 2.38
C GLY A 197 12.57 -20.84 3.73
N PRO A 198 11.50 -21.64 3.76
CA PRO A 198 10.69 -21.87 4.96
C PRO A 198 11.50 -22.32 6.19
N ASN A 199 12.54 -23.13 5.99
CA ASN A 199 13.35 -23.68 7.09
C ASN A 199 14.68 -22.95 7.29
N THR A 200 14.98 -21.94 6.46
CA THR A 200 16.28 -21.27 6.44
C THR A 200 16.20 -19.76 6.61
N ARG A 201 15.01 -19.18 6.47
CA ARG A 201 14.74 -17.77 6.75
C ARG A 201 14.92 -17.44 8.23
N SER A 202 15.25 -16.18 8.51
CA SER A 202 15.30 -15.63 9.88
C SER A 202 13.94 -15.15 10.38
N GLY A 203 12.94 -15.15 9.51
CA GLY A 203 11.54 -14.91 9.85
C GLY A 203 10.75 -14.34 8.67
N THR A 204 9.47 -14.10 8.96
CA THR A 204 8.55 -13.30 8.16
C THR A 204 8.34 -11.95 8.84
N TYR A 205 8.24 -10.90 8.05
CA TYR A 205 8.18 -9.52 8.51
C TYR A 205 7.03 -8.76 7.84
N ASP A 206 6.49 -7.77 8.53
CA ASP A 206 5.53 -6.81 7.97
C ASP A 206 6.23 -5.80 7.04
N ALA A 207 5.48 -4.85 6.48
CA ALA A 207 5.98 -3.88 5.51
C ALA A 207 7.17 -3.03 6.01
N VAL A 208 7.32 -2.85 7.32
CA VAL A 208 8.38 -2.04 7.96
C VAL A 208 9.44 -2.87 8.67
N LEU A 209 9.55 -4.15 8.30
CA LEU A 209 10.57 -5.06 8.81
C LEU A 209 10.44 -5.37 10.31
N LYS A 210 9.24 -5.23 10.89
CA LYS A 210 8.95 -5.81 12.19
C LYS A 210 8.65 -7.30 12.00
N ARG A 211 9.35 -8.14 12.75
CA ARG A 211 9.20 -9.60 12.67
C ARG A 211 7.83 -10.00 13.21
N ILE A 212 7.11 -10.85 12.47
CA ILE A 212 5.77 -11.34 12.84
C ILE A 212 5.72 -12.86 13.04
N GLY A 213 6.71 -13.62 12.57
CA GLY A 213 6.79 -15.06 12.80
C GLY A 213 7.93 -15.75 12.04
N ASP A 214 7.85 -17.08 11.98
CA ASP A 214 8.78 -17.97 11.27
C ASP A 214 8.09 -18.78 10.17
#